data_AF-A0A6C0D5G6-F1
#
_entry.id   AF-A0A6C0D5G6-F1
#
_cell.length_a   1.000
_cell.length_b   1.000
_cell.length_c   1.000
_cell.angle_alpha   90.00
_cell.angle_beta   90.00
_cell.angle_gamma   90.00
#
_symmetry.space_group_name_H-M   'P 1'
#
loop_
_entity.id
_entity.type
_entity.pdbx_description
1 polymer ?
#
loop_
_entity_poly.entity_id
_entity_poly.type
_entity_poly.pdbx_seq_one_letter_code
_entity_poly.pdbx_strand_id
1 'polypeptide(L)'
;MINIKQIYDDALKDPALFAKIDVDAIIDSLESDGSTDYLERESLSTIHKSVYDCLREHDIPYISKYGNKLADYRYIEEICHLHKGKNVRWIRKNTGEKTLTNGGIVVDIKFLDNGMHILTKNNQNRFIQYKFDDCLTFQKLSMGEQLVLMANEYVDHS
;
A
#
# COMPACT_ATOMS: atom_id res chain seq x y z
N MET A 1 8.73 -24.16 -0.70
CA MET A 1 8.32 -22.82 -0.25
C MET A 1 9.05 -21.81 -1.11
N ILE A 2 8.31 -20.94 -1.82
CA ILE A 2 8.89 -19.93 -2.72
C ILE A 2 9.64 -18.89 -1.88
N ASN A 3 10.87 -18.53 -2.28
CA ASN A 3 11.65 -17.50 -1.60
C ASN A 3 11.44 -16.15 -2.30
N ILE A 4 10.38 -15.43 -1.92
CA ILE A 4 9.98 -14.14 -2.51
C ILE A 4 11.12 -13.12 -2.46
N LYS A 5 11.93 -13.13 -1.38
CA LYS A 5 13.06 -12.21 -1.24
C LYS A 5 14.13 -12.45 -2.30
N GLN A 6 14.52 -13.69 -2.51
CA GLN A 6 15.51 -14.03 -3.51
C GLN A 6 15.04 -13.65 -4.92
N ILE A 7 13.78 -13.95 -5.25
CA ILE A 7 13.20 -13.63 -6.55
C ILE A 7 13.16 -12.12 -6.77
N TYR A 8 12.76 -11.36 -5.76
CA TYR A 8 12.75 -9.90 -5.81
C TYR A 8 14.15 -9.32 -6.02
N ASP A 9 15.14 -9.77 -5.24
CA ASP A 9 16.52 -9.30 -5.35
C ASP A 9 17.17 -9.65 -6.71
N ASP A 10 16.78 -10.77 -7.32
CA ASP A 10 17.28 -11.18 -8.62
C ASP A 10 16.58 -10.42 -9.77
N ALA A 11 15.26 -10.23 -9.68
CA ALA A 11 14.49 -9.46 -10.67
C ALA A 11 14.92 -7.98 -10.73
N LEU A 12 15.33 -7.40 -9.59
CA LEU A 12 15.91 -6.04 -9.57
C LEU A 12 17.25 -5.94 -10.29
N LYS A 13 18.04 -7.02 -10.35
CA LYS A 13 19.35 -7.03 -11.01
C LYS A 13 19.24 -7.31 -12.50
N ASP A 14 18.29 -8.15 -12.89
CA ASP A 14 18.02 -8.50 -14.29
C ASP A 14 16.51 -8.39 -14.58
N PRO A 15 16.06 -7.25 -15.13
CA PRO A 15 14.66 -7.04 -15.48
C PRO A 15 14.08 -8.06 -16.47
N ALA A 16 14.91 -8.76 -17.26
CA ALA A 16 14.40 -9.81 -18.15
C ALA A 16 13.86 -11.03 -17.37
N LEU A 17 14.16 -11.13 -16.07
CA LEU A 17 13.59 -12.15 -15.21
C LEU A 17 12.10 -11.92 -14.91
N PHE A 18 11.59 -10.69 -15.00
CA PHE A 18 10.15 -10.42 -14.81
C PHE A 18 9.28 -11.22 -15.78
N ALA A 19 9.72 -11.41 -17.02
CA ALA A 19 9.04 -12.23 -18.03
C ALA A 19 8.93 -13.72 -17.67
N LYS A 20 9.75 -14.19 -16.72
CA LYS A 20 9.84 -15.60 -16.30
C LYS A 20 9.23 -15.82 -14.92
N ILE A 21 8.75 -14.77 -14.27
CA ILE A 21 8.08 -14.88 -12.99
C ILE A 21 6.71 -15.50 -13.21
N ASP A 22 6.46 -16.58 -12.47
CA ASP A 22 5.12 -17.15 -12.34
C ASP A 22 4.32 -16.28 -11.36
N VAL A 23 3.60 -15.31 -11.93
CA VAL A 23 2.82 -14.33 -11.17
C VAL A 23 1.71 -15.02 -10.38
N ASP A 24 1.05 -16.01 -10.99
CA ASP A 24 -0.03 -16.78 -10.36
C ASP A 24 0.48 -17.51 -9.11
N ALA A 25 1.65 -18.15 -9.19
CA ALA A 25 2.26 -18.80 -8.04
C ALA A 25 2.62 -17.83 -6.89
N ILE A 26 2.91 -16.57 -7.18
CA ILE A 26 3.14 -15.54 -6.15
C ILE A 26 1.80 -15.10 -5.55
N ILE A 27 0.79 -14.85 -6.38
CA ILE A 27 -0.56 -14.49 -5.93
C ILE A 27 -1.11 -15.57 -4.99
N ASP A 28 -1.06 -16.84 -5.39
CA ASP A 28 -1.47 -17.98 -4.57
C ASP A 28 -0.76 -18.00 -3.21
N SER A 29 0.51 -17.60 -3.17
CA SER A 29 1.28 -17.54 -1.93
C SER A 29 0.90 -16.36 -1.02
N LEU A 30 0.31 -15.30 -1.60
CA LEU A 30 -0.13 -14.09 -0.90
C LEU A 30 -1.58 -14.21 -0.41
N GLU A 31 -2.42 -15.02 -1.05
CA GLU A 31 -3.83 -15.20 -0.66
C GLU A 31 -3.99 -15.69 0.79
N SER A 32 -2.98 -16.36 1.36
CA SER A 32 -2.98 -16.71 2.79
C SER A 32 -3.00 -15.49 3.72
N ASP A 33 -2.54 -14.34 3.24
CA ASP A 33 -2.35 -13.10 4.00
C ASP A 33 -3.46 -12.06 3.75
N GLY A 34 -4.40 -12.35 2.84
CA GLY A 34 -5.53 -11.49 2.48
C GLY A 34 -5.88 -11.55 0.99
N SER A 35 -6.97 -10.90 0.59
CA SER A 35 -7.37 -10.80 -0.82
C SER A 35 -6.32 -10.03 -1.63
N THR A 36 -6.03 -10.53 -2.83
CA THR A 36 -5.06 -10.00 -3.79
C THR A 36 -5.73 -9.39 -5.02
N ASP A 37 -7.05 -9.33 -5.06
CA ASP A 37 -7.87 -8.87 -6.20
C ASP A 37 -7.45 -7.48 -6.69
N TYR A 38 -6.99 -6.62 -5.77
CA TYR A 38 -6.49 -5.28 -6.06
C TYR A 38 -5.17 -5.25 -6.84
N LEU A 39 -4.48 -6.38 -6.98
CA LEU A 39 -3.27 -6.51 -7.79
C LEU A 39 -3.60 -6.89 -9.24
N GLU A 40 -4.80 -7.44 -9.48
CA GLU A 40 -5.21 -7.86 -10.80
C GLU A 40 -5.27 -6.64 -11.72
N ARG A 41 -4.44 -6.64 -12.76
CA ARG A 41 -4.37 -5.56 -13.78
C ARG A 41 -3.90 -4.20 -13.26
N GLU A 42 -3.30 -4.16 -12.07
CA GLU A 42 -2.59 -2.98 -11.56
C GLU A 42 -1.08 -3.13 -11.81
N SER A 43 -0.40 -2.01 -12.00
CA SER A 43 1.04 -1.92 -12.16
C SER A 43 1.63 -0.96 -11.10
N LEU A 44 2.96 -0.90 -10.97
CA LEU A 44 3.55 0.08 -10.06
C LEU A 44 3.20 1.51 -10.47
N SER A 45 3.23 1.82 -11.77
CA SER A 45 2.91 3.15 -12.27
C SER A 45 1.46 3.55 -12.02
N THR A 46 0.48 2.64 -12.12
CA THR A 46 -0.92 2.95 -11.81
C THR A 46 -1.12 3.21 -10.32
N ILE A 47 -0.50 2.40 -9.45
CA ILE A 47 -0.53 2.60 -7.99
C ILE A 47 0.11 3.93 -7.61
N HIS A 48 1.30 4.25 -8.15
CA HIS A 48 1.95 5.54 -7.91
C HIS A 48 1.08 6.69 -8.38
N LYS A 49 0.49 6.58 -9.57
CA LYS A 49 -0.42 7.59 -10.10
C LYS A 49 -1.61 7.82 -9.17
N SER A 50 -2.26 6.75 -8.69
CA SER A 50 -3.37 6.84 -7.72
C SER A 50 -2.97 7.59 -6.44
N VAL A 51 -1.78 7.32 -5.89
CA VAL A 51 -1.25 8.08 -4.75
C VAL A 51 -1.09 9.56 -5.08
N TYR A 52 -0.45 9.89 -6.21
CA TYR A 52 -0.23 11.29 -6.60
C TYR A 52 -1.55 12.03 -6.88
N ASP A 53 -2.51 11.37 -7.53
CA ASP A 53 -3.81 11.95 -7.85
C ASP A 53 -4.60 12.20 -6.56
N CYS A 54 -4.63 11.24 -5.63
CA CYS A 54 -5.20 11.43 -4.29
C CYS A 54 -4.60 12.64 -3.56
N LEU A 55 -3.27 12.81 -3.59
CA LEU A 55 -2.59 13.94 -2.94
C LEU A 55 -2.94 15.29 -3.60
N ARG A 56 -3.12 15.32 -4.94
CA ARG A 56 -3.51 16.52 -5.69
C ARG A 56 -4.96 16.90 -5.41
N GLU A 57 -5.88 15.95 -5.50
CA GLU A 57 -7.32 16.16 -5.31
C GLU A 57 -7.67 16.72 -3.92
N HIS A 58 -6.85 16.41 -2.92
CA HIS A 58 -7.05 16.86 -1.54
C HIS A 58 -6.17 18.04 -1.15
N ASP A 59 -5.57 18.75 -2.11
CA ASP A 59 -4.71 19.92 -1.90
C ASP A 59 -3.63 19.66 -0.82
N ILE A 60 -2.95 18.52 -0.93
CA ILE A 60 -1.90 18.16 0.03
C ILE A 60 -0.63 18.96 -0.28
N PRO A 61 -0.04 19.68 0.68
CA PRO A 61 1.20 20.40 0.45
C PRO A 61 2.37 19.44 0.28
N TYR A 62 3.43 19.89 -0.40
CA TYR A 62 4.67 19.13 -0.58
C TYR A 62 4.48 17.75 -1.26
N ILE A 63 3.63 17.67 -2.28
CA ILE A 63 3.26 16.42 -2.99
C ILE A 63 4.49 15.59 -3.36
N SER A 64 5.55 16.17 -3.94
CA SER A 64 6.77 15.44 -4.30
C SER A 64 7.45 14.77 -3.07
N LYS A 65 7.50 15.47 -1.93
CA LYS A 65 8.07 14.94 -0.70
C LYS A 65 7.25 13.78 -0.13
N TYR A 66 5.92 13.87 -0.19
CA TYR A 66 5.03 12.82 0.30
C TYR A 66 4.92 11.64 -0.66
N GLY A 67 4.88 11.89 -1.97
CA GLY A 67 4.96 10.84 -2.99
C GLY A 67 6.22 9.98 -2.84
N ASN A 68 7.39 10.60 -2.66
CA ASN A 68 8.63 9.86 -2.40
C ASN A 68 8.58 9.02 -1.12
N LYS A 69 7.89 9.50 -0.08
CA LYS A 69 7.70 8.78 1.19
C LYS A 69 6.64 7.68 1.13
N LEU A 70 5.87 7.64 0.04
CA LEU A 70 4.77 6.72 -0.22
C LEU A 70 5.04 5.85 -1.45
N ALA A 71 6.28 5.81 -1.97
CA ALA A 71 6.64 5.07 -3.17
C ALA A 71 6.40 3.55 -3.05
N ASP A 72 6.46 3.01 -1.83
CA ASP A 72 6.15 1.61 -1.51
C ASP A 72 4.77 1.45 -0.87
N TYR A 73 3.88 2.43 -1.03
CA TYR A 73 2.52 2.42 -0.50
C TYR A 73 1.49 2.53 -1.62
N ARG A 74 0.33 1.92 -1.41
CA ARG A 74 -0.89 2.15 -2.19
C ARG A 74 -1.87 3.03 -1.43
N TYR A 75 -2.66 3.81 -2.15
CA TYR A 75 -3.81 4.51 -1.57
C TYR A 75 -4.95 3.52 -1.27
N ILE A 76 -5.62 3.69 -0.13
CA ILE A 76 -6.75 2.87 0.28
C ILE A 76 -8.01 3.73 0.25
N GLU A 77 -8.78 3.56 -0.82
CA GLU A 77 -10.05 4.26 -1.01
C GLU A 77 -11.18 3.64 -0.18
N GLU A 78 -11.27 2.31 -0.16
CA GLU A 78 -12.30 1.56 0.56
C GLU A 78 -11.73 0.73 1.71
N ILE A 79 -12.48 0.67 2.82
CA ILE A 79 -12.04 -0.03 4.03
C ILE A 79 -11.84 -1.54 3.81
N CYS A 80 -12.59 -2.15 2.90
CA CYS A 80 -12.51 -3.58 2.61
C CYS A 80 -11.17 -3.97 1.98
N HIS A 81 -10.46 -3.02 1.36
CA HIS A 81 -9.14 -3.23 0.80
C HIS A 81 -8.02 -3.12 1.85
N LEU A 82 -8.33 -2.74 3.10
CA LEU A 82 -7.33 -2.56 4.15
C LEU A 82 -6.98 -3.88 4.85
N HIS A 83 -5.73 -4.30 4.75
CA HIS A 83 -5.24 -5.50 5.43
C HIS A 83 -4.66 -5.23 6.83
N LYS A 84 -5.04 -6.07 7.81
CA LYS A 84 -4.41 -6.07 9.15
C LYS A 84 -2.95 -6.54 9.06
N GLY A 85 -2.12 -6.19 10.04
CA GLY A 85 -0.71 -6.59 10.08
C GLY A 85 0.23 -5.80 9.16
N LYS A 86 -0.30 -4.96 8.26
CA LYS A 86 0.51 -4.09 7.39
C LYS A 86 0.66 -2.69 7.97
N ASN A 87 1.78 -2.04 7.64
CA ASN A 87 2.02 -0.66 8.05
C ASN A 87 1.14 0.29 7.22
N VAL A 88 0.50 1.23 7.90
CA VAL A 88 -0.28 2.31 7.27
C VAL A 88 0.24 3.66 7.68
N ARG A 89 0.17 4.61 6.75
CA ARG A 89 0.37 6.04 7.01
C ARG A 89 -0.89 6.77 6.58
N TRP A 90 -1.20 7.85 7.27
CA TRP A 90 -2.39 8.64 6.93
C TRP A 90 -2.13 10.14 7.02
N ILE A 91 -2.98 10.90 6.33
CA ILE A 91 -3.08 12.36 6.39
C ILE A 91 -4.51 12.71 6.79
N ARG A 92 -4.69 13.61 7.76
CA ARG A 92 -6.02 14.09 8.14
C ARG A 92 -6.51 15.13 7.15
N LYS A 93 -7.74 14.96 6.62
CA LYS A 93 -8.32 15.85 5.60
C LYS A 93 -8.72 17.21 6.18
N ASN A 94 -9.28 17.19 7.39
CA ASN A 94 -10.00 18.32 8.00
C ASN A 94 -9.17 19.07 9.07
N THR A 95 -7.86 18.86 9.15
CA THR A 95 -6.98 19.59 10.07
C THR A 95 -6.26 20.71 9.33
N GLY A 96 -6.04 21.84 10.01
CA GLY A 96 -5.29 22.98 9.44
C GLY A 96 -3.86 22.60 8.99
N GLU A 97 -3.29 21.54 9.55
CA GLU A 97 -2.02 20.97 9.12
C GLU A 97 -2.24 19.59 8.46
N LYS A 98 -2.11 19.51 7.13
CA LYS A 98 -2.25 18.27 6.35
C LYS A 98 -0.91 17.51 6.30
N THR A 99 -0.48 16.96 7.44
CA THR A 99 0.80 16.26 7.57
C THR A 99 0.69 14.74 7.39
N LEU A 100 1.67 14.18 6.68
CA LEU A 100 1.86 12.74 6.60
C LEU A 100 2.42 12.18 7.91
N THR A 101 1.63 11.35 8.58
CA THR A 101 2.03 10.68 9.83
C THR A 101 3.19 9.71 9.63
N ASN A 102 3.87 9.31 10.71
CA ASN A 102 4.86 8.21 10.68
C ASN A 102 4.21 6.84 10.57
N GLY A 103 2.89 6.76 10.78
CA GLY A 103 2.12 5.54 10.63
C GLY A 103 2.21 4.56 11.80
N GLY A 104 1.74 3.36 11.54
CA GLY A 104 1.73 2.23 12.47
C GLY A 104 1.17 0.97 11.82
N ILE A 105 1.41 -0.18 12.44
CA ILE A 105 0.87 -1.46 11.97
C ILE A 105 -0.61 -1.53 12.32
N VAL A 106 -1.47 -1.87 11.35
CA VAL A 106 -2.90 -2.07 11.59
C VAL A 106 -3.11 -3.29 12.50
N VAL A 107 -3.71 -3.06 13.65
CA VAL A 107 -4.05 -4.09 14.63
C VAL A 107 -5.51 -4.47 14.51
N ASP A 108 -6.39 -3.48 14.32
CA ASP A 108 -7.82 -3.72 14.26
C ASP A 108 -8.58 -2.66 13.46
N ILE A 109 -9.77 -3.02 13.00
CA ILE A 109 -10.72 -2.13 12.31
C ILE A 109 -12.01 -2.17 13.13
N LYS A 110 -12.44 -0.99 13.60
CA LYS A 110 -13.59 -0.84 14.48
C LYS A 110 -14.68 -0.06 13.78
N PHE A 111 -15.87 -0.65 13.72
CA PHE A 111 -17.07 0.01 13.25
C PHE A 111 -17.77 0.62 14.46
N LEU A 112 -17.73 1.95 14.59
CA LEU A 112 -18.31 2.71 15.69
C LEU A 112 -19.48 3.56 15.18
N ASP A 113 -20.32 4.03 16.09
CA ASP A 113 -21.50 4.85 15.75
C ASP A 113 -21.16 6.13 14.95
N ASN A 114 -19.93 6.63 15.09
CA ASN A 114 -19.45 7.83 14.41
C ASN A 114 -18.54 7.55 13.21
N GLY A 115 -18.50 6.32 12.71
CA GLY A 115 -17.76 5.94 11.51
C GLY A 115 -16.75 4.82 11.74
N MET A 116 -15.88 4.63 10.76
CA MET A 116 -14.89 3.56 10.75
C MET A 116 -13.57 4.02 11.36
N HIS A 117 -13.03 3.26 12.30
CA HIS A 117 -11.78 3.59 13.00
C HIS A 117 -10.75 2.49 12.79
N ILE A 118 -9.51 2.91 12.58
CA ILE A 118 -8.37 2.02 12.44
C ILE A 118 -7.53 2.14 13.70
N LEU A 119 -7.34 1.01 14.39
CA LEU A 119 -6.43 0.88 15.49
C LEU A 119 -5.07 0.44 14.96
N THR A 120 -4.05 1.24 15.23
CA THR A 120 -2.66 0.95 14.84
C THR A 120 -1.76 0.84 16.06
N LYS A 121 -0.63 0.14 15.90
CA LYS A 121 0.48 0.13 16.86
C LYS A 121 1.72 0.70 16.19
N ASN A 122 2.27 1.77 16.75
CA ASN A 122 3.47 2.40 16.20
C ASN A 122 4.76 1.72 16.70
N ASN A 123 5.91 2.17 16.17
CA ASN A 123 7.23 1.63 16.53
C ASN A 123 7.63 1.89 18.00
N GLN A 124 6.92 2.80 18.70
CA GLN A 124 7.09 3.03 20.14
C GLN A 124 6.16 2.17 20.99
N ASN A 125 5.54 1.13 20.40
CA ASN A 125 4.54 0.27 21.02
C ASN A 125 3.29 1.01 21.53
N ARG A 126 3.02 2.22 21.05
CA ARG A 126 1.82 2.98 21.40
C ARG A 126 0.69 2.67 20.43
N PHE A 127 -0.50 2.52 20.99
CA PHE A 127 -1.71 2.39 20.21
C PHE A 127 -2.21 3.76 19.79
N ILE A 128 -2.53 3.91 18.50
CA ILE A 128 -3.11 5.12 17.93
C ILE A 128 -4.35 4.70 17.15
N GLN A 129 -5.48 5.32 17.49
CA GLN A 129 -6.71 5.17 16.74
C GLN A 129 -6.95 6.42 15.90
N TYR A 130 -7.33 6.24 14.64
CA TYR A 130 -7.80 7.33 13.78
C TYR A 130 -9.07 6.92 13.05
N LYS A 131 -9.92 7.90 12.75
CA LYS A 131 -11.13 7.70 11.96
C LYS A 131 -10.75 7.68 10.47
N PHE A 132 -11.00 6.55 9.82
CA PHE A 132 -10.67 6.32 8.41
C PHE A 132 -11.35 7.35 7.51
N ASP A 133 -12.63 7.64 7.77
CA ASP A 133 -13.46 8.55 6.96
C ASP A 133 -12.86 9.97 6.86
N ASP A 134 -12.15 10.41 7.91
CA ASP A 134 -11.55 11.74 8.01
C ASP A 134 -10.09 11.78 7.50
N CYS A 135 -9.58 10.67 6.98
CA CYS A 135 -8.18 10.49 6.62
C CYS A 135 -7.97 9.97 5.20
N LEU A 136 -6.91 10.42 4.55
CA LEU A 136 -6.32 9.72 3.42
C LEU A 136 -5.42 8.64 3.98
N THR A 137 -5.67 7.38 3.63
CA THR A 137 -4.97 6.23 4.18
C THR A 137 -4.13 5.57 3.09
N PHE A 138 -2.87 5.29 3.42
CA PHE A 138 -1.92 4.63 2.53
C PHE A 138 -1.38 3.38 3.22
N GLN A 139 -1.41 2.24 2.56
CA GLN A 139 -0.93 0.97 3.09
C GLN A 139 0.33 0.51 2.36
N LYS A 140 1.34 0.10 3.13
CA LYS A 140 2.60 -0.39 2.59
C LYS A 140 2.40 -1.70 1.84
N LEU A 141 2.93 -1.77 0.63
CA LEU A 141 2.94 -2.97 -0.19
C LEU A 141 3.96 -3.97 0.34
N SER A 142 3.60 -5.25 0.37
CA SER A 142 4.57 -6.32 0.63
C SER A 142 5.54 -6.47 -0.53
N MET A 143 6.64 -7.19 -0.31
CA MET A 143 7.61 -7.45 -1.38
C MET A 143 7.02 -8.33 -2.49
N GLY A 144 6.13 -9.27 -2.13
CA GLY A 144 5.40 -10.08 -3.11
C GLY A 144 4.44 -9.23 -3.93
N GLU A 145 3.70 -8.31 -3.30
CA GLU A 145 2.83 -7.37 -4.02
C GLU A 145 3.61 -6.49 -4.99
N GLN A 146 4.75 -5.94 -4.56
CA GLN A 146 5.60 -5.14 -5.46
C GLN A 146 6.10 -5.97 -6.64
N LEU A 147 6.44 -7.25 -6.41
CA LEU A 147 6.90 -8.16 -7.46
C LEU A 147 5.82 -8.43 -8.51
N VAL A 148 4.57 -8.66 -8.08
CA VAL A 148 3.41 -8.82 -8.95
C VAL A 148 3.18 -7.55 -9.78
N LEU A 149 3.18 -6.37 -9.14
CA LEU A 149 2.97 -5.09 -9.82
C LEU A 149 4.07 -4.76 -10.83
N MET A 150 5.33 -5.11 -10.54
CA MET A 150 6.45 -4.96 -11.48
C MET A 150 6.34 -5.92 -12.66
N ALA A 151 5.93 -7.17 -12.42
CA ALA A 151 5.74 -8.14 -13.48
C ALA A 151 4.62 -7.70 -14.45
N ASN A 152 3.50 -7.21 -13.91
CA ASN A 152 2.41 -6.64 -14.72
C ASN A 152 2.91 -5.44 -15.55
N GLU A 153 3.67 -4.53 -14.94
CA GLU A 153 4.24 -3.37 -15.65
C GLU A 153 5.15 -3.79 -16.80
N TYR A 154 5.97 -4.82 -16.60
CA TYR A 154 6.84 -5.36 -17.65
C TYR A 154 6.04 -5.93 -18.82
N VAL A 155 4.98 -6.71 -18.53
CA VAL A 155 4.11 -7.31 -19.56
C VAL A 155 3.37 -6.25 -20.36
N ASP A 156 2.85 -5.21 -19.70
CA ASP A 156 2.11 -4.12 -20.36
C ASP A 156 2.98 -3.27 -21.30
N HIS A 157 4.30 -3.22 -21.07
CA HIS A 157 5.26 -2.44 -21.86
C HIS A 157 6.10 -3.29 -22.84
N SER A 158 5.89 -4.61 -22.91
CA SER A 158 6.57 -5.55 -23.82
C SER A 158 5.79 -5.77 -25.11
#